data_AF-A0A956CBI1-F1
#
_entry.id   AF-A0A956CBI1-F1
#
_cell.length_a   1.000
_cell.length_b   1.000
_cell.length_c   1.000
_cell.angle_alpha   90.00
_cell.angle_beta   90.00
_cell.angle_gamma   90.00
#
_symmetry.space_group_name_H-M   'P 1'
#
loop_
_entity.id
_entity.type
_entity.pdbx_description
1 polymer ?
#
loop_
_entity_poly.entity_id
_entity_poly.type
_entity_poly.pdbx_seq_one_letter_code
_entity_poly.pdbx_strand_id
1 'polypeptide(L)'
;MLVRATAIATDRSNAIGTVELQCTPHGLVIVYLGVGAFSEGYAPGALTMGTRVTVPWSEVYEARVEGDQLFLSLEPARTPHHLLTLVNFSTGDSTHPKEDTRQRLMIWIGAVGAASVATLVSALTVPRVAPHAGASAALTIGGLSALAILAVGFLADRRVGAPTLAGDAAREALAADLSHYLPTLVRLARAPEPKPKPLALPDLAGFLPRTTAAIAITLTAGLLGVVLTARWLLSTSGDGRRVAQVSEPVRDDGPMLEPQAPVETEPASAPAPPPPASADKKSEPEEPAEPAGPQASASGHCSCPRADSVLWRDPIPKLSVLVLDKKLVSGPEKKRLELNIAAVNNGDKDLRELSMMVSFIEQDPPPSNRRTAVSHRAVFYEGPLSPGQAIKWNVEARGSDFEVDVPIEGDIGPGGDGAAPTNLIADLLNANHRPVRLHGAMMLAYLGDPRARDAVVKLKEALRDDEAPYLDRLLRALGDVRACEFRVTGSGPQRDVEACVFNAGKEPRDHLGIKVRALDGKVSHSEPTAVPPKVIAEATWKVPGKLEPQAGVRTRAKLSLPASIGEPAMFEVFADREDLLP
;
A
#
# COMPACT_ATOMS: atom_id res chain seq x y z
N MET A 1 -22.96 25.55 -21.63
CA MET A 1 -22.40 24.18 -21.60
C MET A 1 -21.70 23.94 -20.26
N LEU A 2 -21.44 22.67 -19.86
CA LEU A 2 -20.57 22.32 -18.73
C LEU A 2 -19.29 21.68 -19.27
N VAL A 3 -18.13 22.21 -18.88
CA VAL A 3 -16.81 21.83 -19.40
C VAL A 3 -15.83 21.67 -18.25
N ARG A 4 -15.20 20.49 -18.15
CA ARG A 4 -14.12 20.22 -17.19
C ARG A 4 -12.78 20.56 -17.84
N ALA A 5 -11.85 21.12 -17.08
CA ALA A 5 -10.52 21.52 -17.55
C ALA A 5 -9.48 21.38 -16.41
N THR A 6 -8.19 21.43 -16.74
CA THR A 6 -7.08 21.43 -15.77
C THR A 6 -6.40 22.79 -15.76
N ALA A 7 -6.35 23.45 -14.59
CA ALA A 7 -5.50 24.60 -14.35
C ALA A 7 -4.04 24.15 -14.15
N ILE A 8 -3.10 24.81 -14.82
CA ILE A 8 -1.68 24.43 -14.85
C ILE A 8 -0.73 25.53 -14.36
N ALA A 9 0.40 25.09 -13.79
CA ALA A 9 1.49 25.93 -13.32
C ALA A 9 2.07 26.76 -14.47
N THR A 10 1.84 28.07 -14.45
CA THR A 10 2.31 29.07 -15.42
C THR A 10 2.41 30.42 -14.74
N ASP A 11 3.18 31.34 -15.32
CA ASP A 11 3.30 32.75 -14.92
C ASP A 11 1.94 33.48 -14.82
N ARG A 12 0.95 33.04 -15.60
CA ARG A 12 -0.42 33.59 -15.63
C ARG A 12 -1.49 32.78 -14.89
N SER A 13 -1.11 31.75 -14.12
CA SER A 13 -2.04 31.00 -13.28
C SER A 13 -1.63 31.13 -11.82
N ASN A 14 -2.58 31.43 -10.93
CA ASN A 14 -2.35 31.37 -9.48
C ASN A 14 -2.96 30.11 -8.85
N ALA A 15 -3.32 29.13 -9.67
CA ALA A 15 -3.95 27.89 -9.25
C ALA A 15 -3.50 26.68 -10.10
N ILE A 16 -3.50 25.49 -9.49
CA ILE A 16 -3.23 24.19 -10.13
C ILE A 16 -4.30 23.19 -9.68
N GLY A 17 -4.92 22.47 -10.63
CA GLY A 17 -5.87 21.39 -10.32
C GLY A 17 -6.98 21.24 -11.35
N THR A 18 -8.05 20.51 -11.02
CA THR A 18 -9.20 20.34 -11.94
C THR A 18 -10.30 21.35 -11.63
N VAL A 19 -10.86 21.98 -12.65
CA VAL A 19 -12.02 22.86 -12.55
C VAL A 19 -13.15 22.41 -13.48
N GLU A 20 -14.38 22.75 -13.12
CA GLU A 20 -15.51 22.74 -14.05
C GLU A 20 -16.04 24.14 -14.28
N LEU A 21 -16.43 24.42 -15.51
CA LEU A 21 -16.79 25.74 -16.02
C LEU A 21 -18.16 25.63 -16.69
N GLN A 22 -19.09 26.47 -16.26
CA GLN A 22 -20.42 26.57 -16.85
C GLN A 22 -20.79 28.03 -17.09
N CYS A 23 -20.91 28.40 -18.38
CA CYS A 23 -21.42 29.71 -18.76
C CYS A 23 -22.94 29.75 -18.50
N THR A 24 -23.41 30.75 -17.74
CA THR A 24 -24.83 30.96 -17.42
C THR A 24 -25.25 32.41 -17.64
N PRO A 25 -26.55 32.72 -17.77
CA PRO A 25 -27.02 34.11 -17.87
C PRO A 25 -26.64 35.02 -16.69
N HIS A 26 -26.31 34.45 -15.52
CA HIS A 26 -25.95 35.21 -14.32
C HIS A 26 -24.43 35.37 -14.11
N GLY A 27 -23.61 34.64 -14.87
CA GLY A 27 -22.16 34.65 -14.71
C GLY A 27 -21.49 33.35 -15.13
N LEU A 28 -20.17 33.31 -15.00
CA LEU A 28 -19.37 32.11 -15.11
C LEU A 28 -19.42 31.34 -13.79
N VAL A 29 -20.04 30.16 -13.80
CA VAL A 29 -19.98 29.23 -12.67
C VAL A 29 -18.68 28.45 -12.77
N ILE A 30 -17.93 28.40 -11.65
CA ILE A 30 -16.67 27.67 -11.51
C ILE A 30 -16.80 26.69 -10.34
N VAL A 31 -16.47 25.42 -10.55
CA VAL A 31 -16.41 24.40 -9.48
C VAL A 31 -14.96 23.93 -9.34
N TYR A 32 -14.40 24.04 -8.15
CA TYR A 32 -13.03 23.62 -7.86
C TYR A 32 -13.00 22.15 -7.42
N LEU A 33 -12.35 21.29 -8.21
CA LEU A 33 -12.23 19.84 -8.01
C LEU A 33 -10.77 19.46 -7.65
N GLY A 34 -10.29 19.95 -6.52
CA GLY A 34 -8.91 19.71 -6.06
C GLY A 34 -7.95 20.72 -6.66
N VAL A 35 -8.18 22.00 -6.34
CA VAL A 35 -7.39 23.13 -6.84
C VAL A 35 -6.59 23.76 -5.70
N GLY A 36 -5.27 23.61 -5.75
CA GLY A 36 -4.34 24.28 -4.84
C GLY A 36 -3.96 25.66 -5.37
N ALA A 37 -3.73 26.60 -4.46
CA ALA A 37 -3.12 27.88 -4.81
C ALA A 37 -1.67 27.67 -5.25
N PHE A 38 -1.22 28.41 -6.26
CA PHE A 38 0.13 28.32 -6.83
C PHE A 38 0.79 29.70 -6.89
N SER A 39 2.09 29.71 -6.59
CA SER A 39 3.03 30.77 -6.89
C SER A 39 4.33 30.12 -7.31
N GLU A 40 5.03 30.70 -8.28
CA GLU A 40 6.36 30.23 -8.66
C GLU A 40 7.30 30.24 -7.44
N GLY A 41 8.09 29.18 -7.28
CA GLY A 41 8.99 28.99 -6.13
C GLY A 41 8.34 28.45 -4.85
N TYR A 42 7.01 28.28 -4.79
CA TYR A 42 6.29 27.78 -3.60
C TYR A 42 5.61 26.42 -3.85
N ALA A 43 5.52 25.61 -2.80
CA ALA A 43 4.70 24.40 -2.80
C ALA A 43 3.20 24.76 -2.91
N PRO A 44 2.36 23.95 -3.58
CA PRO A 44 0.93 24.23 -3.70
C PRO A 44 0.24 24.31 -2.33
N GLY A 45 -0.60 25.33 -2.14
CA GLY A 45 -1.41 25.49 -0.94
C GLY A 45 -2.54 24.46 -0.83
N ALA A 46 -3.26 24.48 0.30
CA ALA A 46 -4.37 23.57 0.60
C ALA A 46 -5.37 23.44 -0.56
N LEU A 47 -5.75 22.20 -0.88
CA LEU A 47 -6.55 21.88 -2.06
C LEU A 47 -8.03 22.24 -1.86
N THR A 48 -8.52 23.21 -2.61
CA THR A 48 -9.94 23.56 -2.66
C THR A 48 -10.72 22.48 -3.42
N MET A 49 -11.60 21.76 -2.73
CA MET A 49 -12.54 20.78 -3.30
C MET A 49 -14.00 21.19 -3.07
N GLY A 50 -14.89 20.79 -3.98
CA GLY A 50 -16.35 20.97 -3.87
C GLY A 50 -16.86 22.42 -3.89
N THR A 51 -15.97 23.41 -3.84
CA THR A 51 -16.33 24.83 -3.76
C THR A 51 -16.84 25.32 -5.11
N ARG A 52 -18.09 25.79 -5.13
CA ARG A 52 -18.75 26.35 -6.30
C ARG A 52 -18.87 27.87 -6.17
N VAL A 53 -18.17 28.61 -7.02
CA VAL A 53 -18.26 30.07 -7.15
C VAL A 53 -19.07 30.41 -8.39
N THR A 54 -19.78 31.54 -8.36
CA THR A 54 -20.39 32.14 -9.56
C THR A 54 -19.84 33.55 -9.69
N VAL A 55 -19.05 33.80 -10.73
CA VAL A 55 -18.44 35.10 -11.01
C VAL A 55 -19.34 35.84 -12.00
N PRO A 56 -19.94 36.98 -11.63
CA PRO A 56 -20.71 37.83 -12.56
C PRO A 56 -19.88 38.20 -13.80
N TRP A 57 -20.51 38.33 -14.96
CA TRP A 57 -19.78 38.65 -16.21
C TRP A 57 -19.05 40.00 -16.18
N SER A 58 -19.49 40.94 -15.34
CA SER A 58 -18.80 42.21 -15.07
C SER A 58 -17.52 42.09 -14.23
N GLU A 59 -17.27 40.90 -13.67
CA GLU A 59 -16.16 40.58 -12.76
C GLU A 59 -15.20 39.53 -13.35
N VAL A 60 -15.31 39.28 -14.67
CA VAL A 60 -14.34 38.53 -15.48
C VAL A 60 -13.52 39.53 -16.28
N TYR A 61 -12.28 39.79 -15.86
CA TYR A 61 -11.43 40.85 -16.40
C TYR A 61 -10.74 40.50 -17.72
N GLU A 62 -10.28 39.25 -17.88
CA GLU A 62 -9.73 38.76 -19.15
C GLU A 62 -10.25 37.36 -19.42
N ALA A 63 -10.62 37.10 -20.68
CA ALA A 63 -10.77 35.76 -21.21
C ALA A 63 -10.04 35.71 -22.55
N ARG A 64 -9.08 34.79 -22.70
CA ARG A 64 -8.15 34.80 -23.83
C ARG A 64 -7.73 33.39 -24.24
N VAL A 65 -7.76 33.14 -25.54
CA VAL A 65 -7.40 31.84 -26.14
C VAL A 65 -6.06 31.99 -26.86
N GLU A 66 -5.04 31.24 -26.43
CA GLU A 66 -3.74 31.16 -27.11
C GLU A 66 -3.40 29.68 -27.36
N GLY A 67 -3.56 29.25 -28.61
CA GLY A 67 -3.42 27.85 -29.00
C GLY A 67 -4.33 26.93 -28.17
N ASP A 68 -3.70 25.98 -27.48
CA ASP A 68 -4.35 24.89 -26.75
C ASP A 68 -4.83 25.33 -25.34
N GLN A 69 -4.59 26.60 -24.97
CA GLN A 69 -4.83 27.15 -23.62
C GLN A 69 -5.96 28.19 -23.62
N LEU A 70 -6.73 28.23 -22.53
CA LEU A 70 -7.64 29.32 -22.18
C LEU A 70 -7.14 30.00 -20.90
N PHE A 71 -6.82 31.28 -20.97
CA PHE A 71 -6.53 32.12 -19.81
C PHE A 71 -7.83 32.79 -19.36
N LEU A 72 -8.07 32.78 -18.05
CA LEU A 72 -9.14 33.54 -17.39
C LEU A 72 -8.56 34.37 -16.24
N SER A 73 -8.95 35.64 -16.18
CA SER A 73 -8.69 36.55 -15.05
C SER A 73 -10.03 37.02 -14.46
N LEU A 74 -10.14 36.97 -13.13
CA LEU A 74 -11.38 37.12 -12.37
C LEU A 74 -11.19 38.12 -11.22
N GLU A 75 -12.27 38.61 -10.64
CA GLU A 75 -12.23 39.45 -9.44
C GLU A 75 -11.66 38.71 -8.21
N PRO A 76 -10.51 39.15 -7.64
CA PRO A 76 -9.88 38.50 -6.49
C PRO A 76 -10.77 38.43 -5.24
N ALA A 77 -11.69 39.39 -5.05
CA ALA A 77 -12.64 39.37 -3.93
C ALA A 77 -13.72 38.27 -4.04
N ARG A 78 -13.85 37.59 -5.20
CA ARG A 78 -14.79 36.46 -5.38
C ARG A 78 -14.15 35.08 -5.19
N THR A 79 -12.86 34.95 -5.48
CA THR A 79 -12.16 33.66 -5.39
C THR A 79 -10.66 33.88 -5.19
N PRO A 80 -10.00 33.09 -4.32
CA PRO A 80 -8.54 33.11 -4.24
C PRO A 80 -7.91 32.70 -5.58
N HIS A 81 -8.52 31.76 -6.30
CA HIS A 81 -8.06 31.19 -7.58
C HIS A 81 -8.58 32.03 -8.75
N HIS A 82 -8.10 33.28 -8.84
CA HIS A 82 -8.59 34.31 -9.75
C HIS A 82 -7.81 34.42 -11.06
N LEU A 83 -6.65 33.77 -11.18
CA LEU A 83 -5.88 33.64 -12.42
C LEU A 83 -5.78 32.16 -12.80
N LEU A 84 -6.35 31.78 -13.95
CA LEU A 84 -6.46 30.39 -14.38
C LEU A 84 -5.92 30.21 -15.81
N THR A 85 -4.82 29.47 -15.96
CA THR A 85 -4.37 28.95 -17.27
C THR A 85 -4.88 27.52 -17.44
N LEU A 86 -5.79 27.30 -18.39
CA LEU A 86 -6.58 26.08 -18.51
C LEU A 86 -6.22 25.26 -19.75
N VAL A 87 -6.13 23.94 -19.58
CA VAL A 87 -5.88 22.93 -20.64
C VAL A 87 -6.76 21.69 -20.44
N ASN A 88 -6.61 20.66 -21.30
CA ASN A 88 -7.23 19.33 -21.15
C ASN A 88 -8.77 19.35 -21.05
N PHE A 89 -9.42 20.20 -21.86
CA PHE A 89 -10.87 20.39 -21.86
C PHE A 89 -11.63 19.09 -22.20
N SER A 90 -12.70 18.79 -21.46
CA SER A 90 -13.68 17.74 -21.77
C SER A 90 -15.11 18.21 -21.44
N THR A 91 -16.12 17.67 -22.13
CA THR A 91 -17.52 18.06 -21.92
C THR A 91 -18.37 16.93 -21.37
N GLY A 92 -19.25 17.26 -20.44
CA GLY A 92 -20.11 16.29 -19.76
C GLY A 92 -19.44 15.65 -18.55
N ASP A 93 -20.17 14.78 -17.85
CA ASP A 93 -19.71 14.13 -16.63
C ASP A 93 -18.77 12.97 -16.97
N SER A 94 -17.53 13.30 -17.36
CA SER A 94 -16.56 12.31 -17.81
C SER A 94 -16.09 11.47 -16.62
N THR A 95 -16.62 10.25 -16.54
CA THR A 95 -15.98 9.13 -15.84
C THR A 95 -14.51 9.00 -16.26
N HIS A 96 -13.67 8.42 -15.40
CA HIS A 96 -12.24 8.30 -15.73
C HIS A 96 -12.14 7.47 -17.03
N PRO A 97 -11.30 7.81 -18.03
CA PRO A 97 -11.21 7.04 -19.28
C PRO A 97 -10.88 5.53 -19.16
N LYS A 98 -10.51 5.05 -17.96
CA LYS A 98 -10.38 3.62 -17.60
C LYS A 98 -11.73 2.96 -17.28
N GLU A 99 -12.69 3.72 -16.77
CA GLU A 99 -14.05 3.30 -16.45
C GLU A 99 -14.88 3.23 -17.72
N ASP A 100 -14.78 4.22 -18.62
CA ASP A 100 -15.33 4.17 -19.97
C ASP A 100 -14.90 2.90 -20.71
N THR A 101 -13.59 2.66 -20.79
CA THR A 101 -13.04 1.47 -21.47
C THR A 101 -13.46 0.17 -20.78
N ARG A 102 -13.59 0.15 -19.44
CA ARG A 102 -14.14 -0.99 -18.69
C ARG A 102 -15.63 -1.21 -18.94
N GLN A 103 -16.46 -0.16 -19.01
CA GLN A 103 -17.89 -0.25 -19.30
C GLN A 103 -18.13 -0.75 -20.73
N ARG A 104 -17.42 -0.19 -21.73
CA ARG A 104 -17.50 -0.67 -23.12
C ARG A 104 -17.05 -2.13 -23.24
N LEU A 105 -15.98 -2.52 -22.56
CA LEU A 105 -15.53 -3.92 -22.49
C LEU A 105 -16.59 -4.83 -21.85
N MET A 106 -17.26 -4.40 -20.77
CA MET A 106 -18.35 -5.14 -20.14
C MET A 106 -19.57 -5.30 -21.07
N ILE A 107 -19.95 -4.25 -21.82
CA ILE A 107 -21.02 -4.29 -22.83
C ILE A 107 -20.68 -5.30 -23.93
N TRP A 108 -19.44 -5.27 -24.45
CA TRP A 108 -18.99 -6.21 -25.48
C TRP A 108 -18.90 -7.66 -24.99
N ILE A 109 -18.36 -7.91 -23.79
CA ILE A 109 -18.34 -9.26 -23.19
C ILE A 109 -19.78 -9.77 -22.97
N GLY A 110 -20.68 -8.92 -22.47
CA GLY A 110 -22.09 -9.27 -22.28
C GLY A 110 -22.81 -9.60 -23.60
N ALA A 111 -22.61 -8.78 -24.63
CA ALA A 111 -23.21 -9.01 -25.95
C ALA A 111 -22.69 -10.28 -26.63
N VAL A 112 -21.37 -10.53 -26.59
CA VAL A 112 -20.76 -11.75 -27.15
C VAL A 112 -21.20 -13.00 -26.38
N GLY A 113 -21.29 -12.92 -25.04
CA GLY A 113 -21.80 -14.01 -24.21
C GLY A 113 -23.26 -14.35 -24.53
N ALA A 114 -24.12 -13.33 -24.57
CA ALA A 114 -25.54 -13.50 -24.90
C ALA A 114 -25.76 -14.03 -26.33
N ALA A 115 -25.00 -13.53 -27.32
CA ALA A 115 -25.04 -14.02 -28.70
C ALA A 115 -24.60 -15.49 -28.82
N SER A 116 -23.58 -15.90 -28.06
CA SER A 116 -23.13 -17.30 -27.99
C SER A 116 -24.20 -18.21 -27.37
N VAL A 117 -24.82 -17.79 -26.26
CA VAL A 117 -25.91 -18.54 -25.61
C VAL A 117 -27.12 -18.66 -26.54
N ALA A 118 -27.54 -17.57 -27.21
CA ALA A 118 -28.65 -17.59 -28.16
C ALA A 118 -28.41 -18.60 -29.31
N THR A 119 -27.21 -18.58 -29.90
CA THR A 119 -26.80 -19.53 -30.96
C THR A 119 -26.90 -20.98 -30.48
N LEU A 120 -26.35 -21.26 -29.28
CA LEU A 120 -26.29 -22.60 -28.72
C LEU A 120 -27.69 -23.11 -28.31
N VAL A 121 -28.55 -22.25 -27.79
CA VAL A 121 -29.96 -22.55 -27.54
C VAL A 121 -30.69 -22.87 -28.84
N SER A 122 -30.57 -22.06 -29.90
CA SER A 122 -31.20 -22.34 -31.20
C SER A 122 -30.75 -23.69 -31.79
N ALA A 123 -29.46 -24.03 -31.68
CA ALA A 123 -28.91 -25.29 -32.17
C ALA A 123 -29.42 -26.55 -31.41
N LEU A 124 -29.96 -26.36 -30.20
CA LEU A 124 -30.53 -27.41 -29.34
C LEU A 124 -32.07 -27.46 -29.35
N THR A 125 -32.74 -26.35 -29.62
CA THR A 125 -34.22 -26.24 -29.58
C THR A 125 -34.87 -26.40 -30.95
N VAL A 126 -34.36 -25.74 -31.99
CA VAL A 126 -34.96 -25.78 -33.35
C VAL A 126 -35.13 -27.22 -33.87
N PRO A 127 -34.14 -28.13 -33.77
CA PRO A 127 -34.29 -29.51 -34.23
C PRO A 127 -35.30 -30.36 -33.41
N ARG A 128 -35.71 -29.90 -32.23
CA ARG A 128 -36.73 -30.57 -31.39
C ARG A 128 -38.13 -30.06 -31.64
N VAL A 129 -38.28 -28.74 -31.87
CA VAL A 129 -39.58 -28.09 -32.11
C VAL A 129 -40.01 -28.22 -33.57
N ALA A 130 -39.06 -28.21 -34.50
CA ALA A 130 -39.31 -28.37 -35.93
C ALA A 130 -38.37 -29.45 -36.51
N PRO A 131 -38.67 -30.75 -36.36
CA PRO A 131 -37.78 -31.84 -36.82
C PRO A 131 -37.59 -31.87 -38.35
N HIS A 132 -38.49 -31.26 -39.12
CA HIS A 132 -38.33 -31.08 -40.57
C HIS A 132 -37.43 -29.88 -40.94
N ALA A 133 -37.12 -29.00 -39.99
CA ALA A 133 -36.18 -27.89 -40.19
C ALA A 133 -34.75 -28.44 -40.03
N GLY A 134 -34.09 -28.68 -41.17
CA GLY A 134 -32.71 -29.20 -41.21
C GLY A 134 -31.71 -28.32 -40.45
N ALA A 135 -30.51 -28.86 -40.18
CA ALA A 135 -29.49 -28.18 -39.37
C ALA A 135 -29.13 -26.77 -39.86
N SER A 136 -29.25 -26.51 -41.17
CA SER A 136 -29.12 -25.17 -41.78
C SER A 136 -30.10 -24.15 -41.19
N ALA A 137 -31.36 -24.51 -40.94
CA ALA A 137 -32.36 -23.62 -40.35
C ALA A 137 -32.06 -23.30 -38.88
N ALA A 138 -31.56 -24.27 -38.11
CA ALA A 138 -31.12 -24.03 -36.73
C ALA A 138 -29.91 -23.07 -36.68
N LEU A 139 -28.97 -23.22 -37.62
CA LEU A 139 -27.81 -22.34 -37.76
C LEU A 139 -28.16 -20.93 -38.24
N THR A 140 -29.08 -20.76 -39.19
CA THR A 140 -29.50 -19.42 -39.65
C THR A 140 -30.31 -18.69 -38.58
N ILE A 141 -31.21 -19.36 -37.86
CA ILE A 141 -31.95 -18.76 -36.74
C ILE A 141 -30.99 -18.34 -35.62
N GLY A 142 -30.02 -19.20 -35.26
CA GLY A 142 -28.99 -18.88 -34.27
C GLY A 142 -28.12 -17.69 -34.70
N GLY A 143 -27.64 -17.70 -35.94
CA GLY A 143 -26.80 -16.64 -36.49
C GLY A 143 -27.50 -15.28 -36.59
N LEU A 144 -28.77 -15.25 -37.01
CA LEU A 144 -29.59 -14.03 -37.03
C LEU A 144 -29.83 -13.49 -35.60
N SER A 145 -30.09 -14.38 -34.64
CA SER A 145 -30.27 -14.02 -33.24
C SER A 145 -28.99 -13.43 -32.63
N ALA A 146 -27.84 -14.04 -32.90
CA ALA A 146 -26.53 -13.54 -32.51
C ALA A 146 -26.22 -12.17 -33.11
N LEU A 147 -26.47 -11.99 -34.41
CA LEU A 147 -26.25 -10.72 -35.12
C LEU A 147 -27.14 -9.60 -34.56
N ALA A 148 -28.40 -9.89 -34.24
CA ALA A 148 -29.31 -8.93 -33.59
C ALA A 148 -28.81 -8.52 -32.19
N ILE A 149 -28.33 -9.46 -31.38
CA ILE A 149 -27.77 -9.17 -30.04
C ILE A 149 -26.50 -8.32 -30.15
N LEU A 150 -25.59 -8.64 -31.09
CA LEU A 150 -24.38 -7.85 -31.33
C LEU A 150 -24.70 -6.45 -31.85
N ALA A 151 -25.73 -6.28 -32.69
CA ALA A 151 -26.20 -4.97 -33.13
C ALA A 151 -26.76 -4.13 -31.98
N VAL A 152 -27.50 -4.73 -31.04
CA VAL A 152 -27.95 -4.04 -29.82
C VAL A 152 -26.76 -3.67 -28.93
N GLY A 153 -25.76 -4.55 -28.78
CA GLY A 153 -24.52 -4.26 -28.06
C GLY A 153 -23.75 -3.08 -28.65
N PHE A 154 -23.61 -3.03 -29.98
CA PHE A 154 -22.97 -1.92 -30.70
C PHE A 154 -23.76 -0.60 -30.57
N LEU A 155 -25.10 -0.65 -30.55
CA LEU A 155 -25.94 0.53 -30.31
C LEU A 155 -25.87 1.02 -28.85
N ALA A 156 -25.67 0.12 -27.88
CA ALA A 156 -25.41 0.47 -26.48
C ALA A 156 -24.01 1.10 -26.31
N ASP A 157 -22.97 0.49 -26.89
CA ASP A 157 -21.60 1.02 -26.93
C ASP A 157 -21.56 2.43 -27.56
N ARG A 158 -22.30 2.65 -28.66
CA ARG A 158 -22.46 3.99 -29.26
C ARG A 158 -23.27 5.00 -28.44
N ARG A 159 -24.09 4.55 -27.48
CA ARG A 159 -24.80 5.46 -26.55
C ARG A 159 -23.98 5.81 -25.32
N VAL A 160 -23.21 4.86 -24.78
CA VAL A 160 -22.23 5.13 -23.71
C VAL A 160 -21.07 5.96 -24.26
N GLY A 161 -20.64 5.69 -25.49
CA GLY A 161 -19.73 6.53 -26.28
C GLY A 161 -20.42 7.66 -27.05
N ALA A 162 -21.48 8.27 -26.49
CA ALA A 162 -22.00 9.52 -27.02
C ALA A 162 -20.88 10.58 -27.07
N PRO A 163 -20.87 11.50 -28.06
CA PRO A 163 -19.70 12.34 -28.34
C PRO A 163 -19.49 13.41 -27.26
N THR A 164 -18.77 13.04 -26.21
CA THR A 164 -18.05 13.99 -25.36
C THR A 164 -17.03 14.70 -26.22
N LEU A 165 -17.17 16.03 -26.37
CA LEU A 165 -16.12 16.83 -26.97
C LEU A 165 -14.92 16.80 -26.00
N ALA A 166 -13.72 16.67 -26.55
CA ALA A 166 -12.47 16.58 -25.80
C ALA A 166 -11.35 17.32 -26.53
N GLY A 167 -10.38 17.83 -25.77
CA GLY A 167 -9.29 18.66 -26.30
C GLY A 167 -9.83 19.92 -27.00
N ASP A 168 -9.29 20.21 -28.19
CA ASP A 168 -9.64 21.40 -28.98
C ASP A 168 -11.15 21.54 -29.24
N ALA A 169 -11.89 20.44 -29.45
CA ALA A 169 -13.33 20.52 -29.71
C ALA A 169 -14.13 21.00 -28.49
N ALA A 170 -13.69 20.65 -27.27
CA ALA A 170 -14.27 21.16 -26.03
C ALA A 170 -13.83 22.61 -25.75
N ARG A 171 -12.56 22.92 -26.04
CA ARG A 171 -11.97 24.26 -25.89
C ARG A 171 -12.66 25.29 -26.80
N GLU A 172 -12.85 24.99 -28.07
CA GLU A 172 -13.52 25.89 -29.03
C GLU A 172 -15.00 26.04 -28.74
N ALA A 173 -15.69 24.98 -28.30
CA ALA A 173 -17.08 25.07 -27.88
C ALA A 173 -17.26 25.89 -26.58
N LEU A 174 -16.35 25.77 -25.61
CA LEU A 174 -16.30 26.67 -24.45
C LEU A 174 -16.00 28.12 -24.86
N ALA A 175 -15.07 28.33 -25.79
CA ALA A 175 -14.74 29.66 -26.32
C ALA A 175 -15.88 30.27 -27.15
N ALA A 176 -16.75 29.46 -27.76
CA ALA A 176 -17.97 29.92 -28.41
C ALA A 176 -19.02 30.35 -27.36
N ASP A 177 -19.29 29.51 -26.36
CA ASP A 177 -20.14 29.83 -25.21
C ASP A 177 -19.69 31.12 -24.51
N LEU A 178 -18.39 31.26 -24.22
CA LEU A 178 -17.81 32.45 -23.60
C LEU A 178 -17.98 33.70 -24.47
N SER A 179 -17.75 33.59 -25.79
CA SER A 179 -17.89 34.74 -26.71
C SER A 179 -19.31 35.31 -26.80
N HIS A 180 -20.34 34.56 -26.37
CA HIS A 180 -21.71 35.06 -26.28
C HIS A 180 -21.91 36.05 -25.10
N TYR A 181 -21.18 35.86 -24.00
CA TYR A 181 -21.29 36.68 -22.79
C TYR A 181 -20.14 37.70 -22.64
N LEU A 182 -18.97 37.39 -23.18
CA LEU A 182 -17.75 38.21 -23.16
C LEU A 182 -17.33 38.57 -24.59
N PRO A 183 -17.89 39.65 -25.18
CA PRO A 183 -17.52 40.11 -26.52
C PRO A 183 -16.08 40.64 -26.61
N THR A 184 -15.39 40.78 -25.47
CA THR A 184 -13.96 41.11 -25.34
C THR A 184 -13.02 39.91 -25.46
N LEU A 185 -13.54 38.68 -25.65
CA LEU A 185 -12.75 37.44 -25.75
C LEU A 185 -11.67 37.52 -26.85
N VAL A 186 -10.40 37.63 -26.47
CA VAL A 186 -9.28 37.69 -27.42
C VAL A 186 -8.91 36.28 -27.88
N ARG A 187 -8.92 36.05 -29.19
CA ARG A 187 -8.44 34.80 -29.81
C ARG A 187 -7.17 35.10 -30.62
N LEU A 188 -6.02 34.54 -30.22
CA LEU A 188 -4.79 34.63 -31.01
C LEU A 188 -4.63 33.41 -31.92
N ALA A 189 -4.04 33.63 -33.10
CA ALA A 189 -3.80 32.56 -34.07
C ALA A 189 -2.82 31.51 -33.51
N ARG A 190 -3.22 30.24 -33.56
CA ARG A 190 -2.40 29.09 -33.16
C ARG A 190 -1.14 29.05 -34.02
N ALA A 191 0.05 28.96 -33.39
CA ALA A 191 1.27 28.65 -34.11
C ALA A 191 1.12 27.29 -34.82
N PRO A 192 1.64 27.11 -36.06
CA PRO A 192 1.37 25.90 -36.83
C PRO A 192 1.88 24.66 -36.10
N GLU A 193 1.00 23.67 -35.88
CA GLU A 193 1.34 22.44 -35.19
C GLU A 193 2.54 21.74 -35.86
N PRO A 194 3.50 21.18 -35.08
CA PRO A 194 4.49 20.28 -35.64
C PRO A 194 3.75 19.08 -36.22
N LYS A 195 3.88 18.86 -37.55
CA LYS A 195 3.13 17.84 -38.29
C LYS A 195 3.04 16.53 -37.50
N PRO A 196 1.83 16.01 -37.22
CA PRO A 196 1.69 14.79 -36.44
C PRO A 196 2.49 13.67 -37.13
N LYS A 197 3.40 13.03 -36.38
CA LYS A 197 4.07 11.83 -36.87
C LYS A 197 2.98 10.83 -37.28
N PRO A 198 3.05 10.22 -38.47
CA PRO A 198 2.00 9.31 -38.92
C PRO A 198 1.82 8.23 -37.87
N LEU A 199 0.59 8.04 -37.43
CA LEU A 199 0.24 7.00 -36.46
C LEU A 199 0.62 5.65 -37.05
N ALA A 200 1.71 5.07 -36.54
CA ALA A 200 2.07 3.70 -36.80
C ALA A 200 0.98 2.83 -36.17
N LEU A 201 -0.02 2.45 -37.00
CA LEU A 201 -1.03 1.48 -36.63
C LEU A 201 -0.29 0.24 -36.11
N PRO A 202 -0.55 -0.20 -34.85
CA PRO A 202 0.14 -1.37 -34.32
C PRO A 202 -0.22 -2.56 -35.21
N ASP A 203 0.79 -3.20 -35.78
CA ASP A 203 0.59 -4.32 -36.70
C ASP A 203 -0.09 -5.48 -35.96
N LEU A 204 -1.36 -5.69 -36.27
CA LEU A 204 -2.21 -6.71 -35.66
C LEU A 204 -1.70 -8.13 -35.91
N ALA A 205 -0.76 -8.33 -36.85
CA ALA A 205 -0.03 -9.58 -37.01
C ALA A 205 0.84 -9.97 -35.79
N GLY A 206 1.14 -9.04 -34.88
CA GLY A 206 2.01 -9.27 -33.72
C GLY A 206 1.31 -9.65 -32.40
N PHE A 207 0.01 -9.36 -32.24
CA PHE A 207 -0.63 -9.39 -30.89
C PHE A 207 -1.09 -10.78 -30.41
N LEU A 208 -1.02 -11.80 -31.27
CA LEU A 208 -1.15 -13.20 -30.90
C LEU A 208 0.02 -13.99 -31.50
N PRO A 209 0.81 -14.70 -30.68
CA PRO A 209 1.75 -15.69 -31.20
C PRO A 209 1.00 -16.68 -32.09
N ARG A 210 1.56 -16.99 -33.27
CA ARG A 210 0.93 -17.90 -34.25
C ARG A 210 0.60 -19.27 -33.64
N THR A 211 1.37 -19.70 -32.64
CA THR A 211 1.12 -20.88 -31.80
C THR A 211 -0.15 -20.74 -30.96
N THR A 212 -0.38 -19.62 -30.29
CA THR A 212 -1.58 -19.38 -29.46
C THR A 212 -2.85 -19.36 -30.31
N ALA A 213 -2.80 -18.74 -31.50
CA ALA A 213 -3.91 -18.78 -32.46
C ALA A 213 -4.16 -20.22 -32.97
N ALA A 214 -3.11 -20.97 -33.30
CA ALA A 214 -3.22 -22.37 -33.71
C ALA A 214 -3.78 -23.27 -32.59
N ILE A 215 -3.40 -23.04 -31.33
CA ILE A 215 -3.92 -23.76 -30.15
C ILE A 215 -5.40 -23.44 -29.92
N ALA A 216 -5.81 -22.18 -30.05
CA ALA A 216 -7.22 -21.80 -29.95
C ALA A 216 -8.08 -22.45 -31.06
N ILE A 217 -7.57 -22.49 -32.29
CA ILE A 217 -8.24 -23.13 -33.44
C ILE A 217 -8.31 -24.66 -33.28
N THR A 218 -7.24 -25.32 -32.83
CA THR A 218 -7.27 -26.79 -32.63
C THR A 218 -8.10 -27.21 -31.43
N LEU A 219 -8.11 -26.44 -30.33
CA LEU A 219 -9.00 -26.70 -29.20
C LEU A 219 -10.47 -26.51 -29.58
N THR A 220 -10.82 -25.43 -30.27
CA THR A 220 -12.21 -25.20 -30.71
C THR A 220 -12.67 -26.25 -31.73
N ALA A 221 -11.83 -26.61 -32.71
CA ALA A 221 -12.14 -27.68 -33.66
C ALA A 221 -12.27 -29.06 -32.98
N GLY A 222 -11.39 -29.39 -32.04
CA GLY A 222 -11.43 -30.65 -31.29
C GLY A 222 -12.69 -30.76 -30.41
N LEU A 223 -13.04 -29.69 -29.70
CA LEU A 223 -14.24 -29.63 -28.86
C LEU A 223 -15.52 -29.72 -29.71
N LEU A 224 -15.56 -29.07 -30.88
CA LEU A 224 -16.64 -29.23 -31.86
C LEU A 224 -16.74 -30.68 -32.36
N GLY A 225 -15.61 -31.34 -32.64
CA GLY A 225 -15.56 -32.75 -33.03
C GLY A 225 -16.09 -33.71 -31.98
N VAL A 226 -15.75 -33.49 -30.70
CA VAL A 226 -16.30 -34.26 -29.57
C VAL A 226 -17.81 -34.07 -29.44
N VAL A 227 -18.32 -32.84 -29.55
CA VAL A 227 -19.77 -32.56 -29.50
C VAL A 227 -20.52 -33.21 -30.68
N LEU A 228 -19.94 -33.18 -31.89
CA LEU A 228 -20.56 -33.78 -33.08
C LEU A 228 -20.56 -35.32 -33.01
N THR A 229 -19.46 -35.94 -32.58
CA THR A 229 -19.37 -37.40 -32.44
C THR A 229 -20.25 -37.94 -31.31
N ALA A 230 -20.31 -37.26 -30.16
CA ALA A 230 -21.25 -37.59 -29.09
C ALA A 230 -22.72 -37.48 -29.56
N ARG A 231 -23.06 -36.42 -30.30
CA ARG A 231 -24.40 -36.24 -30.89
C ARG A 231 -24.72 -37.33 -31.93
N TRP A 232 -23.74 -37.77 -32.73
CA TRP A 232 -23.91 -38.84 -33.70
C TRP A 232 -24.20 -40.18 -33.01
N LEU A 233 -23.35 -40.59 -32.04
CA LEU A 233 -23.54 -41.80 -31.24
C LEU A 233 -24.93 -41.85 -30.58
N LEU A 234 -25.34 -40.76 -29.92
CA LEU A 234 -26.66 -40.64 -29.29
C LEU A 234 -27.84 -40.66 -30.28
N SER A 235 -27.61 -40.34 -31.57
CA SER A 235 -28.63 -40.46 -32.61
C SER A 235 -28.70 -41.86 -33.23
N THR A 236 -27.59 -42.59 -33.29
CA THR A 236 -27.54 -43.94 -33.90
C THR A 236 -28.17 -45.05 -33.07
N SER A 237 -28.43 -44.83 -31.78
CA SER A 237 -29.03 -45.83 -30.88
C SER A 237 -30.57 -45.81 -30.82
N GLY A 238 -31.24 -45.03 -31.68
CA GLY A 238 -32.68 -44.80 -31.60
C GLY A 238 -33.57 -45.92 -32.17
N ASP A 239 -33.15 -46.58 -33.26
CA ASP A 239 -33.99 -47.52 -33.99
C ASP A 239 -33.55 -48.98 -33.80
N GLY A 240 -34.47 -49.83 -33.35
CA GLY A 240 -34.40 -51.27 -33.67
C GLY A 240 -34.39 -52.31 -32.56
N ARG A 241 -35.24 -52.22 -31.52
CA ARG A 241 -35.82 -53.46 -30.94
C ARG A 241 -37.12 -53.27 -30.16
N ARG A 242 -38.14 -54.07 -30.48
CA ARG A 242 -39.41 -54.16 -29.74
C ARG A 242 -39.91 -55.61 -29.75
N VAL A 243 -40.41 -56.06 -28.60
CA VAL A 243 -41.24 -57.27 -28.36
C VAL A 243 -40.62 -58.66 -28.61
N ALA A 244 -40.41 -59.38 -27.51
CA ALA A 244 -40.92 -60.74 -27.29
C ALA A 244 -41.24 -60.90 -25.79
N GLN A 245 -42.36 -61.54 -25.44
CA GLN A 245 -42.79 -61.83 -24.05
C GLN A 245 -42.84 -63.36 -23.82
N VAL A 246 -43.52 -63.80 -22.73
CA VAL A 246 -43.83 -65.19 -22.31
C VAL A 246 -42.71 -65.86 -21.49
N SER A 247 -42.93 -66.38 -20.26
CA SER A 247 -44.07 -66.26 -19.32
C SER A 247 -43.69 -66.60 -17.86
N GLU A 248 -44.58 -66.23 -16.93
CA GLU A 248 -44.76 -66.67 -15.52
C GLU A 248 -45.11 -68.19 -15.38
N PRO A 249 -45.30 -68.83 -14.18
CA PRO A 249 -45.81 -68.30 -12.88
C PRO A 249 -45.28 -68.94 -11.55
N VAL A 250 -46.01 -68.67 -10.43
CA VAL A 250 -46.04 -69.35 -9.10
C VAL A 250 -44.92 -68.88 -8.10
N ARG A 251 -45.16 -68.17 -6.97
CA ARG A 251 -45.98 -68.39 -5.73
C ARG A 251 -45.37 -69.42 -4.76
N ASP A 252 -45.26 -69.28 -3.43
CA ASP A 252 -45.45 -68.19 -2.42
C ASP A 252 -44.26 -68.31 -1.39
N ASP A 253 -44.17 -67.75 -0.16
CA ASP A 253 -45.02 -66.91 0.74
C ASP A 253 -44.09 -66.15 1.76
N GLY A 254 -44.65 -65.48 2.78
CA GLY A 254 -43.92 -64.88 3.93
C GLY A 254 -44.09 -65.65 5.26
N PRO A 255 -43.86 -65.02 6.45
CA PRO A 255 -43.28 -63.70 6.73
C PRO A 255 -42.20 -63.73 7.87
N MET A 256 -42.07 -62.63 8.64
CA MET A 256 -41.52 -62.50 10.03
C MET A 256 -40.03 -62.13 10.31
N LEU A 257 -39.88 -61.32 11.38
CA LEU A 257 -38.73 -61.08 12.30
C LEU A 257 -37.55 -60.14 11.94
N GLU A 258 -37.77 -58.87 12.29
CA GLU A 258 -36.91 -57.93 13.07
C GLU A 258 -36.27 -58.55 14.35
N PRO A 259 -35.23 -57.98 15.02
CA PRO A 259 -34.10 -57.10 14.62
C PRO A 259 -32.70 -57.64 15.08
N GLN A 260 -31.58 -56.93 14.82
CA GLN A 260 -30.59 -56.57 15.88
C GLN A 260 -29.47 -55.58 15.48
N ALA A 261 -28.84 -55.06 16.55
CA ALA A 261 -27.83 -54.01 16.75
C ALA A 261 -26.51 -54.06 15.93
N PRO A 262 -25.70 -52.95 15.93
CA PRO A 262 -24.38 -52.90 15.29
C PRO A 262 -23.28 -53.60 16.11
N VAL A 263 -22.15 -53.90 15.46
CA VAL A 263 -20.91 -54.37 16.09
C VAL A 263 -19.82 -53.29 15.96
N GLU A 264 -19.21 -52.98 17.09
CA GLU A 264 -18.09 -52.06 17.28
C GLU A 264 -16.77 -52.86 17.31
N THR A 265 -15.68 -52.36 16.69
CA THR A 265 -14.34 -52.94 16.85
C THR A 265 -13.23 -51.89 16.70
N GLU A 266 -12.95 -51.25 17.82
CA GLU A 266 -11.65 -50.80 18.36
C GLU A 266 -10.40 -50.69 17.43
N PRO A 267 -9.68 -49.54 17.42
CA PRO A 267 -8.40 -49.36 16.73
C PRO A 267 -7.19 -49.79 17.56
N ALA A 268 -6.11 -50.23 16.92
CA ALA A 268 -4.95 -50.82 17.60
C ALA A 268 -3.74 -49.88 17.83
N SER A 269 -3.10 -50.08 18.99
CA SER A 269 -1.69 -49.79 19.33
C SER A 269 -1.20 -48.33 19.39
N ALA A 270 -1.02 -47.84 20.62
CA ALA A 270 -0.08 -46.77 20.96
C ALA A 270 1.29 -47.34 21.41
N PRO A 271 2.44 -46.67 21.16
CA PRO A 271 3.75 -47.06 21.71
C PRO A 271 3.90 -46.71 23.21
N ALA A 272 4.74 -47.46 23.93
CA ALA A 272 4.98 -47.27 25.36
C ALA A 272 6.06 -46.20 25.68
N PRO A 273 5.99 -45.52 26.85
CA PRO A 273 6.98 -44.54 27.30
C PRO A 273 8.19 -45.18 28.01
N PRO A 274 9.38 -44.53 28.01
CA PRO A 274 10.53 -44.92 28.82
C PRO A 274 10.43 -44.45 30.29
N PRO A 275 11.10 -45.11 31.25
CA PRO A 275 11.05 -44.79 32.69
C PRO A 275 11.98 -43.62 33.11
N PRO A 276 11.80 -43.05 34.33
CA PRO A 276 12.46 -41.82 34.77
C PRO A 276 13.83 -41.99 35.46
N ALA A 277 14.45 -40.84 35.66
CA ALA A 277 15.76 -40.52 36.25
C ALA A 277 16.34 -41.40 37.39
N SER A 278 17.67 -41.49 37.38
CA SER A 278 18.53 -41.67 38.56
C SER A 278 19.28 -40.37 38.87
N ALA A 279 19.53 -40.10 40.15
CA ALA A 279 20.18 -38.87 40.62
C ALA A 279 21.68 -39.07 40.95
N ASP A 280 22.26 -38.08 41.61
CA ASP A 280 23.57 -38.04 42.27
C ASP A 280 24.84 -38.10 41.39
N LYS A 281 25.38 -36.91 41.14
CA LYS A 281 26.69 -36.60 41.74
C LYS A 281 26.81 -35.14 42.18
N LYS A 282 27.03 -34.97 43.49
CA LYS A 282 27.33 -33.68 44.13
C LYS A 282 28.83 -33.39 43.95
N SER A 283 29.15 -32.30 43.25
CA SER A 283 30.50 -31.73 43.20
C SER A 283 30.54 -30.43 44.00
N GLU A 284 31.65 -30.21 44.70
CA GLU A 284 31.88 -29.03 45.54
C GLU A 284 32.33 -27.83 44.69
N PRO A 285 32.10 -26.57 45.09
CA PRO A 285 32.44 -25.41 44.26
C PRO A 285 33.96 -25.16 44.24
N GLU A 286 34.64 -25.64 43.21
CA GLU A 286 35.95 -25.12 42.82
C GLU A 286 35.75 -23.73 42.20
N GLU A 287 36.27 -22.69 42.87
CA GLU A 287 36.10 -21.28 42.50
C GLU A 287 36.69 -21.01 41.10
N PRO A 288 35.88 -20.76 40.06
CA PRO A 288 36.40 -20.59 38.72
C PRO A 288 37.09 -19.23 38.63
N ALA A 289 38.42 -19.23 38.53
CA ALA A 289 39.19 -18.02 38.24
C ALA A 289 38.60 -17.35 36.99
N GLU A 290 38.16 -16.09 37.12
CA GLU A 290 37.44 -15.42 36.03
C GLU A 290 38.24 -15.49 34.72
N PRO A 291 37.67 -16.00 33.61
CA PRO A 291 38.27 -15.75 32.32
C PRO A 291 38.26 -14.24 32.09
N ALA A 292 39.46 -13.65 32.02
CA ALA A 292 39.65 -12.20 31.88
C ALA A 292 39.22 -11.71 30.48
N GLY A 293 37.90 -11.66 30.28
CA GLY A 293 37.28 -11.00 29.14
C GLY A 293 37.76 -9.54 29.04
N PRO A 294 37.78 -8.96 27.83
CA PRO A 294 38.39 -7.66 27.62
C PRO A 294 37.65 -6.60 28.46
N GLN A 295 38.36 -5.96 29.38
CA GLN A 295 37.77 -4.97 30.28
C GLN A 295 37.66 -3.62 29.59
N ALA A 296 36.57 -2.88 29.85
CA ALA A 296 36.45 -1.49 29.44
C ALA A 296 37.11 -0.57 30.47
N SER A 297 37.84 0.45 30.00
CA SER A 297 38.48 1.43 30.87
C SER A 297 37.47 2.48 31.37
N ALA A 298 37.43 2.75 32.67
CA ALA A 298 36.64 3.85 33.24
C ALA A 298 37.34 5.19 33.02
N SER A 299 36.56 6.22 32.63
CA SER A 299 37.07 7.54 32.24
C SER A 299 36.41 8.73 32.96
N GLY A 300 35.41 8.48 33.80
CA GLY A 300 34.74 9.50 34.62
C GLY A 300 33.32 9.10 35.03
N HIS A 301 32.67 9.93 35.83
CA HIS A 301 31.24 9.79 36.13
C HIS A 301 30.36 10.42 35.04
N CYS A 302 29.14 9.91 34.88
CA CYS A 302 28.17 10.38 33.90
C CYS A 302 26.73 10.07 34.33
N SER A 303 25.73 10.66 33.67
CA SER A 303 24.31 10.51 34.00
C SER A 303 23.47 10.34 32.73
N CYS A 304 22.72 9.24 32.64
CA CYS A 304 21.81 8.98 31.51
C CYS A 304 20.37 9.35 31.88
N PRO A 305 19.74 10.38 31.27
CA PRO A 305 18.30 10.63 31.44
C PRO A 305 17.46 9.55 30.72
N ARG A 306 17.92 9.07 29.55
CA ARG A 306 17.36 7.97 28.76
C ARG A 306 18.50 7.07 28.25
N ALA A 307 18.18 5.85 27.86
CA ALA A 307 19.07 4.98 27.09
C ALA A 307 19.26 5.50 25.65
N ASP A 308 20.45 5.30 25.07
CA ASP A 308 20.60 5.34 23.62
C ASP A 308 19.99 4.07 23.01
N SER A 309 19.20 4.26 21.95
CA SER A 309 18.65 3.17 21.14
C SER A 309 18.67 3.57 19.68
N VAL A 310 18.89 2.59 18.81
CA VAL A 310 18.80 2.78 17.35
C VAL A 310 17.40 3.18 16.89
N LEU A 311 16.38 2.95 17.72
CA LEU A 311 14.99 3.36 17.47
C LEU A 311 14.79 4.89 17.51
N TRP A 312 15.67 5.63 18.19
CA TRP A 312 15.55 7.08 18.39
C TRP A 312 16.89 7.82 18.36
N ARG A 313 17.88 7.27 17.64
CA ARG A 313 19.11 7.99 17.31
C ARG A 313 18.87 9.05 16.24
N ASP A 314 18.12 8.66 15.21
CA ASP A 314 17.51 9.63 14.29
C ASP A 314 16.32 10.28 15.04
N PRO A 315 16.07 11.60 14.89
CA PRO A 315 14.96 12.28 15.57
C PRO A 315 13.60 11.64 15.29
N ILE A 316 12.69 11.70 16.26
CA ILE A 316 11.31 11.26 16.08
C ILE A 316 10.48 12.47 15.58
N PRO A 317 9.85 12.41 14.40
CA PRO A 317 9.07 13.52 13.87
C PRO A 317 7.79 13.73 14.68
N LYS A 318 7.26 14.96 14.68
CA LYS A 318 5.94 15.28 15.29
C LYS A 318 4.78 14.53 14.64
N LEU A 319 4.93 14.12 13.38
CA LEU A 319 4.03 13.19 12.72
C LEU A 319 4.81 11.97 12.22
N SER A 320 4.64 10.81 12.86
CA SER A 320 5.17 9.55 12.32
C SER A 320 4.18 8.94 11.33
N VAL A 321 4.64 8.66 10.11
CA VAL A 321 3.92 7.77 9.19
C VAL A 321 4.40 6.34 9.44
N LEU A 322 3.44 5.43 9.61
CA LEU A 322 3.67 4.01 9.90
C LEU A 322 3.12 3.13 8.78
N VAL A 323 3.92 2.17 8.34
CA VAL A 323 3.45 1.13 7.40
C VAL A 323 2.70 0.06 8.17
N LEU A 324 1.43 -0.16 7.83
CA LEU A 324 0.58 -1.18 8.47
C LEU A 324 0.56 -2.50 7.71
N ASP A 325 0.67 -2.43 6.38
CA ASP A 325 0.71 -3.54 5.42
C ASP A 325 1.19 -3.02 4.04
N LYS A 326 2.04 -3.79 3.35
CA LYS A 326 2.66 -3.47 2.04
C LYS A 326 2.54 -4.69 1.13
N LYS A 327 1.64 -4.62 0.13
CA LYS A 327 1.27 -5.76 -0.71
C LYS A 327 1.46 -5.47 -2.20
N LEU A 328 2.39 -6.18 -2.84
CA LEU A 328 2.67 -6.04 -4.26
C LEU A 328 1.78 -7.01 -5.08
N VAL A 329 0.72 -6.48 -5.69
CA VAL A 329 -0.18 -7.22 -6.57
C VAL A 329 0.32 -7.16 -8.01
N SER A 330 0.83 -8.29 -8.51
CA SER A 330 1.25 -8.43 -9.91
C SER A 330 0.07 -8.88 -10.78
N GLY A 331 -0.51 -7.95 -11.53
CA GLY A 331 -1.50 -8.26 -12.57
C GLY A 331 -0.84 -8.64 -13.90
N PRO A 332 -1.59 -9.20 -14.87
CA PRO A 332 -1.05 -9.71 -16.14
C PRO A 332 -0.38 -8.63 -17.02
N GLU A 333 -0.70 -7.35 -16.84
CA GLU A 333 -0.04 -6.24 -17.55
C GLU A 333 0.92 -5.41 -16.70
N LYS A 334 0.66 -5.24 -15.39
CA LYS A 334 1.31 -4.22 -14.55
C LYS A 334 1.39 -4.64 -13.09
N LYS A 335 2.45 -4.23 -12.40
CA LYS A 335 2.58 -4.30 -10.94
C LYS A 335 1.81 -3.14 -10.28
N ARG A 336 1.00 -3.45 -9.28
CA ARG A 336 0.31 -2.50 -8.40
C ARG A 336 0.80 -2.70 -6.97
N LEU A 337 1.06 -1.61 -6.27
CA LEU A 337 1.37 -1.62 -4.85
C LEU A 337 0.12 -1.17 -4.08
N GLU A 338 -0.30 -2.00 -3.12
CA GLU A 338 -1.35 -1.70 -2.14
C GLU A 338 -0.66 -1.40 -0.80
N LEU A 339 -1.02 -0.29 -0.17
CA LEU A 339 -0.42 0.19 1.07
C LEU A 339 -1.51 0.56 2.07
N ASN A 340 -1.48 -0.06 3.25
CA ASN A 340 -2.16 0.49 4.41
C ASN A 340 -1.15 1.33 5.20
N ILE A 341 -1.40 2.62 5.36
CA ILE A 341 -0.56 3.53 6.14
C ILE A 341 -1.35 4.18 7.27
N ALA A 342 -0.70 4.45 8.39
CA ALA A 342 -1.21 5.34 9.43
C ALA A 342 -0.34 6.58 9.56
N ALA A 343 -0.91 7.68 10.02
CA ALA A 343 -0.16 8.80 10.58
C ALA A 343 -0.52 8.94 12.07
N VAL A 344 0.48 9.15 12.90
CA VAL A 344 0.35 9.33 14.35
C VAL A 344 0.85 10.72 14.72
N ASN A 345 0.01 11.50 15.42
CA ASN A 345 0.43 12.78 15.98
C ASN A 345 1.19 12.52 17.28
N ASN A 346 2.53 12.60 17.20
CA ASN A 346 3.43 12.52 18.34
C ASN A 346 3.57 13.87 19.06
N GLY A 347 3.04 14.96 18.51
CA GLY A 347 3.23 16.33 18.97
C GLY A 347 2.26 16.77 20.07
N ASP A 348 2.61 17.88 20.73
CA ASP A 348 1.88 18.51 21.85
C ASP A 348 0.59 19.26 21.45
N LYS A 349 0.24 19.31 20.16
CA LYS A 349 -0.82 20.17 19.59
C LYS A 349 -1.69 19.42 18.58
N ASP A 350 -2.96 19.80 18.50
CA ASP A 350 -3.88 19.32 17.46
C ASP A 350 -3.43 19.74 16.06
N LEU A 351 -3.33 18.77 15.15
CA LEU A 351 -3.12 19.02 13.73
C LEU A 351 -4.48 19.18 13.05
N ARG A 352 -4.91 20.44 12.86
CA ARG A 352 -6.27 20.82 12.39
C ARG A 352 -6.76 20.11 11.14
N GLU A 353 -5.82 19.89 10.22
CA GLU A 353 -6.00 19.12 8.99
C GLU A 353 -4.67 18.40 8.71
N LEU A 354 -4.71 17.35 7.90
CA LEU A 354 -3.50 16.63 7.48
C LEU A 354 -3.62 16.19 6.02
N SER A 355 -2.74 16.71 5.17
CA SER A 355 -2.58 16.35 3.76
C SER A 355 -1.19 15.78 3.53
N MET A 356 -1.05 14.56 3.04
CA MET A 356 0.25 13.96 2.69
C MET A 356 0.23 13.46 1.24
N MET A 357 1.38 13.43 0.57
CA MET A 357 1.49 12.83 -0.77
C MET A 357 2.17 11.47 -0.65
N VAL A 358 1.54 10.42 -1.18
CA VAL A 358 2.15 9.10 -1.32
C VAL A 358 2.64 8.97 -2.75
N SER A 359 3.95 9.01 -2.92
CA SER A 359 4.66 9.01 -4.19
C SER A 359 5.11 7.59 -4.51
N PHE A 360 4.44 6.93 -5.46
CA PHE A 360 4.70 5.55 -5.85
C PHE A 360 5.79 5.46 -6.91
N ILE A 361 6.74 4.56 -6.69
CA ILE A 361 8.02 4.49 -7.39
C ILE A 361 8.13 3.15 -8.11
N GLU A 362 8.59 3.18 -9.35
CA GLU A 362 9.05 2.00 -10.08
C GLU A 362 10.58 2.06 -10.14
N GLN A 363 11.22 0.97 -9.75
CA GLN A 363 12.67 0.84 -9.84
C GLN A 363 13.03 0.03 -11.08
N ASP A 364 13.89 0.58 -11.94
CA ASP A 364 14.45 -0.16 -13.07
C ASP A 364 15.19 -1.42 -12.57
N PRO A 365 15.15 -2.54 -13.32
CA PRO A 365 16.02 -3.68 -13.03
C PRO A 365 17.50 -3.30 -13.19
N PRO A 366 18.43 -4.03 -12.56
CA PRO A 366 19.86 -3.87 -12.81
C PRO A 366 20.18 -3.97 -14.31
N PRO A 367 21.08 -3.11 -14.85
CA PRO A 367 22.08 -2.34 -14.11
C PRO A 367 21.69 -0.91 -13.71
N SER A 368 20.60 -0.31 -14.20
CA SER A 368 20.36 1.13 -13.99
C SER A 368 19.85 1.46 -12.58
N ASN A 369 19.13 0.55 -11.91
CA ASN A 369 18.60 0.69 -10.54
C ASN A 369 17.79 1.99 -10.28
N ARG A 370 17.41 2.72 -11.33
CA ARG A 370 16.85 4.07 -11.25
C ARG A 370 15.47 4.03 -10.63
N ARG A 371 15.29 4.74 -9.51
CA ARG A 371 13.99 4.98 -8.88
C ARG A 371 13.30 6.13 -9.59
N THR A 372 12.12 5.88 -10.14
CA THR A 372 11.31 6.87 -10.88
C THR A 372 9.90 6.90 -10.31
N ALA A 373 9.41 8.07 -9.89
CA ALA A 373 8.02 8.23 -9.49
C ALA A 373 7.10 8.04 -10.71
N VAL A 374 6.11 7.14 -10.58
CA VAL A 374 5.19 6.73 -11.67
C VAL A 374 3.72 7.01 -11.35
N SER A 375 3.39 7.32 -10.10
CA SER A 375 2.05 7.77 -9.68
C SER A 375 2.12 8.46 -8.33
N HIS A 376 1.21 9.40 -8.08
CA HIS A 376 1.07 10.05 -6.78
C HIS A 376 -0.36 9.88 -6.24
N ARG A 377 -0.53 9.89 -4.92
CA ARG A 377 -1.82 9.86 -4.23
C ARG A 377 -1.80 10.83 -3.06
N ALA A 378 -2.58 11.91 -3.16
CA ALA A 378 -2.87 12.71 -1.98
C ALA A 378 -3.74 11.90 -1.02
N VAL A 379 -3.41 11.91 0.26
CA VAL A 379 -4.27 11.46 1.36
C VAL A 379 -4.58 12.64 2.25
N PHE A 380 -5.85 12.78 2.65
CA PHE A 380 -6.35 13.92 3.41
C PHE A 380 -7.13 13.46 4.64
N TYR A 381 -7.09 14.25 5.70
CA TYR A 381 -7.93 14.16 6.89
C TYR A 381 -8.35 15.57 7.32
N GLU A 382 -9.66 15.79 7.37
CA GLU A 382 -10.33 17.09 7.59
C GLU A 382 -10.43 17.48 9.08
N GLY A 383 -10.30 16.50 9.98
CA GLY A 383 -10.47 16.71 11.42
C GLY A 383 -9.17 17.06 12.14
N PRO A 384 -9.26 17.63 13.35
CA PRO A 384 -8.11 17.76 14.23
C PRO A 384 -7.59 16.38 14.63
N LEU A 385 -6.39 16.00 14.16
CA LEU A 385 -5.68 14.84 14.66
C LEU A 385 -5.02 15.22 15.99
N SER A 386 -5.64 14.81 17.10
CA SER A 386 -5.21 15.20 18.45
C SER A 386 -3.88 14.56 18.87
N PRO A 387 -3.14 15.14 19.83
CA PRO A 387 -1.96 14.52 20.44
C PRO A 387 -2.20 13.07 20.84
N GLY A 388 -1.32 12.15 20.44
CA GLY A 388 -1.45 10.72 20.72
C GLY A 388 -2.51 9.99 19.89
N GLN A 389 -3.18 10.66 18.94
CA GLN A 389 -4.15 10.03 18.03
C GLN A 389 -3.47 9.48 16.76
N ALA A 390 -4.05 8.41 16.21
CA ALA A 390 -3.67 7.84 14.92
C ALA A 390 -4.85 7.84 13.94
N ILE A 391 -4.56 8.17 12.67
CA ILE A 391 -5.49 8.07 11.53
C ILE A 391 -4.89 7.14 10.47
N LYS A 392 -5.73 6.50 9.64
CA LYS A 392 -5.34 5.48 8.66
C LYS A 392 -5.92 5.78 7.28
N TRP A 393 -5.15 5.47 6.24
CA TRP A 393 -5.62 5.34 4.86
C TRP A 393 -5.22 4.00 4.25
N ASN A 394 -5.90 3.62 3.17
CA ASN A 394 -5.48 2.58 2.24
C ASN A 394 -5.32 3.25 0.87
N VAL A 395 -4.15 3.09 0.25
CA VAL A 395 -3.82 3.70 -1.04
C VAL A 395 -3.21 2.68 -2.00
N GLU A 396 -3.60 2.78 -3.27
CA GLU A 396 -3.10 1.90 -4.33
C GLU A 396 -2.74 2.65 -5.62
N ALA A 397 -1.61 2.29 -6.21
CA ALA A 397 -1.17 2.78 -7.51
C ALA A 397 -0.19 1.83 -8.20
N ARG A 398 0.18 2.14 -9.45
CA ARG A 398 1.31 1.51 -10.12
C ARG A 398 2.60 1.85 -9.37
N GLY A 399 3.44 0.85 -9.13
CA GLY A 399 4.74 0.99 -8.48
C GLY A 399 5.26 -0.36 -7.99
N SER A 400 6.53 -0.40 -7.63
CA SER A 400 7.17 -1.47 -6.85
C SER A 400 7.51 -1.03 -5.43
N ASP A 401 7.68 0.27 -5.23
CA ASP A 401 8.07 0.91 -3.97
C ASP A 401 7.31 2.24 -3.78
N PHE A 402 7.52 2.96 -2.67
CA PHE A 402 6.85 4.23 -2.39
C PHE A 402 7.67 5.11 -1.44
N GLU A 403 7.37 6.41 -1.47
CA GLU A 403 7.78 7.42 -0.49
C GLU A 403 6.54 8.21 -0.03
N VAL A 404 6.61 8.84 1.15
CA VAL A 404 5.51 9.65 1.70
C VAL A 404 6.03 11.03 2.07
N ASP A 405 5.54 12.04 1.36
CA ASP A 405 5.85 13.44 1.57
C ASP A 405 4.94 14.00 2.67
N VAL A 406 5.51 14.37 3.81
CA VAL A 406 4.83 14.85 5.02
C VAL A 406 5.06 16.36 5.19
N PRO A 407 4.02 17.21 5.30
CA PRO A 407 4.18 18.66 5.43
C PRO A 407 4.40 19.13 6.88
N ILE A 408 4.30 18.23 7.86
CA ILE A 408 4.42 18.56 9.28
C ILE A 408 5.89 18.45 9.68
N GLU A 409 6.60 19.58 9.61
CA GLU A 409 8.00 19.68 9.97
C GLU A 409 8.25 19.64 11.49
N GLY A 410 9.46 19.18 11.84
CA GLY A 410 10.04 19.29 13.17
C GLY A 410 9.80 18.08 14.07
N ASP A 411 10.75 17.88 14.97
CA ASP A 411 10.87 16.67 15.78
C ASP A 411 10.42 16.87 17.23
N ILE A 412 10.30 15.75 17.93
CA ILE A 412 10.23 15.70 19.39
C ILE A 412 11.62 15.96 19.96
N GLY A 413 11.74 16.92 20.87
CA GLY A 413 13.01 17.25 21.51
C GLY A 413 13.54 16.09 22.37
N PRO A 414 14.86 16.00 22.58
CA PRO A 414 15.49 14.84 23.20
C PRO A 414 14.99 14.54 24.63
N GLY A 415 14.44 15.53 25.36
CA GLY A 415 13.81 15.35 26.67
C GLY A 415 12.32 14.94 26.62
N GLY A 416 11.73 14.81 25.43
CA GLY A 416 10.27 14.74 25.23
C GLY A 416 9.64 16.11 24.90
N ASP A 417 10.43 17.13 24.61
CA ASP A 417 9.96 18.49 24.41
C ASP A 417 9.05 18.58 23.17
N GLY A 418 7.83 19.09 23.37
CA GLY A 418 6.81 19.15 22.32
C GLY A 418 6.17 17.80 21.97
N ALA A 419 6.33 16.75 22.81
CA ALA A 419 5.63 15.49 22.69
C ALA A 419 4.16 15.57 23.14
N ALA A 420 3.33 14.69 22.59
CA ALA A 420 2.00 14.40 23.08
C ALA A 420 2.06 13.91 24.54
N PRO A 421 1.11 14.30 25.41
CA PRO A 421 1.02 13.80 26.79
C PRO A 421 1.03 12.26 26.86
N THR A 422 1.81 11.68 27.76
CA THR A 422 1.99 10.21 27.83
C THR A 422 0.68 9.47 28.13
N ASN A 423 -0.31 10.12 28.74
CA ASN A 423 -1.64 9.52 28.91
C ASN A 423 -2.35 9.30 27.57
N LEU A 424 -2.23 10.22 26.60
CA LEU A 424 -2.83 10.10 25.27
C LEU A 424 -2.03 9.15 24.37
N ILE A 425 -0.70 9.18 24.45
CA ILE A 425 0.15 8.18 23.76
C ILE A 425 -0.18 6.76 24.23
N ALA A 426 -0.58 6.57 25.49
CA ALA A 426 -0.97 5.25 25.98
C ALA A 426 -2.28 4.71 25.37
N ASP A 427 -3.15 5.56 24.81
CA ASP A 427 -4.35 5.09 24.10
C ASP A 427 -3.97 4.37 22.78
N LEU A 428 -2.83 4.70 22.18
CA LEU A 428 -2.26 3.96 21.04
C LEU A 428 -2.00 2.49 21.36
N LEU A 429 -1.78 2.12 22.63
CA LEU A 429 -1.59 0.72 23.06
C LEU A 429 -2.86 -0.13 22.89
N ASN A 430 -4.03 0.51 22.77
CA ASN A 430 -5.31 -0.14 22.54
C ASN A 430 -5.70 -0.15 21.05
N ALA A 431 -4.85 0.37 20.15
CA ALA A 431 -5.15 0.47 18.73
C ALA A 431 -5.29 -0.90 18.04
N ASN A 432 -6.29 -1.01 17.16
CA ASN A 432 -6.56 -2.23 16.38
C ASN A 432 -5.36 -2.71 15.56
N HIS A 433 -4.52 -1.79 15.07
CA HIS A 433 -3.35 -2.11 14.25
C HIS A 433 -2.07 -2.24 15.07
N ARG A 434 -1.39 -3.38 14.94
CA ARG A 434 -0.24 -3.76 15.75
C ARG A 434 0.99 -2.85 15.59
N PRO A 435 1.35 -2.33 14.39
CA PRO A 435 2.39 -1.31 14.24
C PRO A 435 2.11 -0.01 15.02
N VAL A 436 0.84 0.39 15.15
CA VAL A 436 0.45 1.56 15.97
C VAL A 436 0.66 1.29 17.45
N ARG A 437 0.40 0.06 17.93
CA ARG A 437 0.71 -0.35 19.32
C ARG A 437 2.21 -0.44 19.59
N LEU A 438 3.00 -0.93 18.64
CA LEU A 438 4.47 -0.95 18.71
C LEU A 438 5.05 0.46 18.77
N HIS A 439 4.53 1.38 17.95
CA HIS A 439 4.90 2.80 17.98
C HIS A 439 4.50 3.48 19.29
N GLY A 440 3.29 3.25 19.79
CA GLY A 440 2.85 3.75 21.10
C GLY A 440 3.75 3.26 22.25
N ALA A 441 4.12 1.98 22.24
CA ALA A 441 5.05 1.42 23.22
C ALA A 441 6.47 2.01 23.10
N MET A 442 6.97 2.25 21.88
CA MET A 442 8.22 2.97 21.63
C MET A 442 8.17 4.41 22.14
N MET A 443 7.08 5.15 21.87
CA MET A 443 6.91 6.53 22.31
C MET A 443 6.85 6.65 23.83
N LEU A 444 6.16 5.74 24.52
CA LEU A 444 6.20 5.67 25.99
C LEU A 444 7.61 5.37 26.52
N ALA A 445 8.36 4.47 25.87
CA ALA A 445 9.75 4.18 26.24
C ALA A 445 10.69 5.37 26.00
N TYR A 446 10.49 6.10 24.90
CA TYR A 446 11.22 7.33 24.58
C TYR A 446 10.98 8.44 25.61
N LEU A 447 9.78 8.48 26.21
CA LEU A 447 9.40 9.44 27.25
C LEU A 447 9.65 8.91 28.68
N GLY A 448 10.19 7.70 28.83
CA GLY A 448 10.49 7.08 30.14
C GLY A 448 9.27 6.69 30.96
N ASP A 449 8.09 6.55 30.36
CA ASP A 449 6.85 6.20 31.06
C ASP A 449 6.86 4.72 31.46
N PRO A 450 6.61 4.37 32.74
CA PRO A 450 6.73 3.00 33.23
C PRO A 450 5.79 2.01 32.52
N ARG A 451 4.65 2.49 32.00
CA ARG A 451 3.67 1.65 31.28
C ARG A 451 4.22 1.07 29.97
N ALA A 452 5.32 1.62 29.45
CA ALA A 452 6.02 1.08 28.30
C ALA A 452 6.47 -0.37 28.52
N ARG A 453 6.95 -0.73 29.72
CA ARG A 453 7.48 -2.07 30.00
C ARG A 453 6.39 -3.14 29.89
N ASP A 454 5.26 -2.91 30.54
CA ASP A 454 4.10 -3.80 30.52
C ASP A 454 3.51 -3.91 29.10
N ALA A 455 3.48 -2.80 28.36
CA ALA A 455 3.04 -2.77 26.96
C ALA A 455 3.93 -3.62 26.04
N VAL A 456 5.24 -3.52 26.17
CA VAL A 456 6.21 -4.29 25.36
C VAL A 456 6.17 -5.78 25.73
N VAL A 457 6.04 -6.13 27.02
CA VAL A 457 5.84 -7.53 27.46
C VAL A 457 4.55 -8.10 26.86
N LYS A 458 3.42 -7.41 27.01
CA LYS A 458 2.11 -7.82 26.43
C LYS A 458 2.12 -7.94 24.91
N LEU A 459 2.95 -7.15 24.21
CA LEU A 459 3.15 -7.29 22.77
C LEU A 459 4.00 -8.53 22.44
N LYS A 460 5.03 -8.84 23.23
CA LYS A 460 5.90 -10.02 23.08
C LYS A 460 5.19 -11.35 23.38
N GLU A 461 4.33 -11.38 24.39
CA GLU A 461 3.48 -12.54 24.74
C GLU A 461 2.54 -12.97 23.59
N ALA A 462 2.15 -12.03 22.72
CA ALA A 462 1.36 -12.29 21.52
C ALA A 462 2.19 -12.78 20.31
N LEU A 463 3.39 -13.32 20.57
CA LEU A 463 4.20 -14.24 19.75
C LEU A 463 4.23 -13.94 18.24
N ARG A 464 5.16 -13.06 17.88
CA ARG A 464 5.53 -12.72 16.50
C ARG A 464 7.04 -12.60 16.37
N ASP A 465 7.64 -13.55 15.66
CA ASP A 465 9.10 -13.71 15.57
C ASP A 465 9.77 -12.60 14.74
N ASP A 466 9.05 -12.05 13.77
CA ASP A 466 9.45 -10.90 12.94
C ASP A 466 9.65 -9.62 13.78
N GLU A 467 8.83 -9.44 14.81
CA GLU A 467 8.83 -8.26 15.68
C GLU A 467 9.74 -8.42 16.92
N ALA A 468 10.16 -9.64 17.25
CA ALA A 468 10.90 -9.91 18.49
C ALA A 468 12.19 -9.08 18.64
N PRO A 469 13.03 -8.88 17.59
CA PRO A 469 14.21 -8.01 17.69
C PRO A 469 13.92 -6.51 17.79
N TYR A 470 12.68 -6.06 17.53
CA TYR A 470 12.23 -4.70 17.81
C TYR A 470 11.81 -4.57 19.28
N LEU A 471 10.99 -5.51 19.76
CA LEU A 471 10.54 -5.58 21.16
C LEU A 471 11.70 -5.74 22.15
N ASP A 472 12.71 -6.55 21.83
CA ASP A 472 13.89 -6.73 22.69
C ASP A 472 14.78 -5.49 22.79
N ARG A 473 14.82 -4.64 21.75
CA ARG A 473 15.49 -3.33 21.81
C ARG A 473 14.75 -2.39 22.76
N LEU A 474 13.42 -2.40 22.75
CA LEU A 474 12.61 -1.64 23.71
C LEU A 474 12.79 -2.14 25.15
N LEU A 475 12.76 -3.46 25.39
CA LEU A 475 12.97 -4.02 26.74
C LEU A 475 14.33 -3.62 27.33
N ARG A 476 15.41 -3.66 26.53
CA ARG A 476 16.75 -3.24 26.98
C ARG A 476 16.85 -1.74 27.23
N ALA A 477 16.21 -0.91 26.39
CA ALA A 477 16.16 0.54 26.63
C ALA A 477 15.33 0.93 27.88
N LEU A 478 14.47 0.03 28.35
CA LEU A 478 13.67 0.11 29.57
C LEU A 478 14.32 -0.61 30.78
N GLY A 479 15.58 -1.05 30.64
CA GLY A 479 16.33 -1.72 31.70
C GLY A 479 16.74 -0.79 32.85
N ASP A 480 16.93 -1.39 34.04
CA ASP A 480 17.49 -0.70 35.22
C ASP A 480 18.91 -0.19 34.93
N VAL A 481 19.69 -0.97 34.17
CA VAL A 481 21.01 -0.58 33.65
C VAL A 481 20.82 -0.11 32.22
N ARG A 482 21.45 1.00 31.84
CA ARG A 482 21.33 1.57 30.50
C ARG A 482 22.63 2.19 30.00
N ALA A 483 22.85 2.09 28.70
CA ALA A 483 23.91 2.79 27.99
C ALA A 483 23.38 4.11 27.40
N CYS A 484 24.17 5.18 27.42
CA CYS A 484 23.91 6.42 26.67
C CYS A 484 25.22 7.15 26.30
N GLU A 485 25.15 8.33 25.69
CA GLU A 485 26.30 9.10 25.17
C GLU A 485 27.17 8.29 24.17
N PHE A 486 26.60 7.30 23.50
CA PHE A 486 27.33 6.28 22.75
C PHE A 486 27.99 6.83 21.50
N ARG A 487 29.31 6.61 21.38
CA ARG A 487 30.14 7.09 20.27
C ARG A 487 31.05 5.97 19.79
N VAL A 488 31.19 5.87 18.47
CA VAL A 488 32.19 5.05 17.79
C VAL A 488 33.03 5.97 16.92
N THR A 489 34.34 5.98 17.14
CA THR A 489 35.29 6.88 16.48
C THR A 489 36.42 6.11 15.81
N GLY A 490 36.93 6.65 14.69
CA GLY A 490 37.91 5.99 13.85
C GLY A 490 37.30 5.20 12.69
N SER A 491 38.12 4.94 11.67
CA SER A 491 37.76 4.30 10.41
C SER A 491 38.61 3.05 10.17
N GLY A 492 38.01 2.00 9.62
CA GLY A 492 38.68 0.72 9.36
C GLY A 492 38.41 -0.35 10.43
N PRO A 493 39.33 -1.34 10.59
CA PRO A 493 39.08 -2.56 11.34
C PRO A 493 39.25 -2.43 12.86
N GLN A 494 39.85 -1.36 13.37
CA GLN A 494 39.77 -1.01 14.80
C GLN A 494 39.10 0.35 14.95
N ARG A 495 38.12 0.42 15.85
CA ARG A 495 37.40 1.64 16.21
C ARG A 495 37.38 1.80 17.73
N ASP A 496 37.60 3.01 18.20
CA ASP A 496 37.48 3.36 19.61
C ASP A 496 36.00 3.58 19.93
N VAL A 497 35.53 3.02 21.04
CA VAL A 497 34.15 3.07 21.51
C VAL A 497 34.11 3.77 22.86
N GLU A 498 33.17 4.69 23.03
CA GLU A 498 32.89 5.40 24.28
C GLU A 498 31.39 5.36 24.59
N ALA A 499 31.02 5.11 25.86
CA ALA A 499 29.64 5.12 26.31
C ALA A 499 29.55 5.46 27.81
N CYS A 500 28.47 6.11 28.24
CA CYS A 500 28.07 6.13 29.64
C CYS A 500 27.28 4.86 29.96
N VAL A 501 27.67 4.11 31.00
CA VAL A 501 26.86 3.03 31.60
C VAL A 501 26.29 3.53 32.92
N PHE A 502 24.97 3.49 33.07
CA PHE A 502 24.25 4.14 34.17
C PHE A 502 23.24 3.19 34.81
N ASN A 503 23.21 3.15 36.15
CA ASN A 503 22.24 2.41 36.94
C ASN A 503 21.05 3.32 37.29
N ALA A 504 19.99 3.26 36.49
CA ALA A 504 18.70 3.91 36.75
C ALA A 504 17.82 3.16 37.77
N GLY A 505 18.27 2.01 38.27
CA GLY A 505 17.57 1.23 39.29
C GLY A 505 17.57 1.88 40.68
N LYS A 506 16.94 1.15 41.63
CA LYS A 506 16.89 1.51 43.06
C LYS A 506 17.92 0.77 43.92
N GLU A 507 18.50 -0.29 43.36
CA GLU A 507 19.48 -1.17 43.99
C GLU A 507 20.84 -0.98 43.30
N PRO A 508 21.96 -1.11 44.02
CA PRO A 508 23.26 -1.14 43.36
C PRO A 508 23.40 -2.39 42.49
N ARG A 509 24.17 -2.28 41.40
CA ARG A 509 24.42 -3.38 40.45
C ARG A 509 25.92 -3.59 40.24
N ASP A 510 26.34 -4.84 40.25
CA ASP A 510 27.69 -5.33 39.97
C ASP A 510 27.67 -6.31 38.79
N HIS A 511 28.83 -6.88 38.44
CA HIS A 511 29.03 -7.77 37.28
C HIS A 511 28.40 -7.24 35.99
N LEU A 512 28.56 -5.93 35.75
CA LEU A 512 27.96 -5.25 34.60
C LEU A 512 28.82 -5.44 33.35
N GLY A 513 28.17 -5.62 32.21
CA GLY A 513 28.80 -5.67 30.89
C GLY A 513 28.22 -4.63 29.95
N ILE A 514 29.01 -4.25 28.95
CA ILE A 514 28.57 -3.44 27.81
C ILE A 514 28.77 -4.26 26.53
N LYS A 515 27.71 -4.47 25.76
CA LYS A 515 27.72 -5.18 24.47
C LYS A 515 27.42 -4.21 23.34
N VAL A 516 28.26 -4.21 22.30
CA VAL A 516 28.08 -3.41 21.08
C VAL A 516 27.94 -4.34 19.89
N ARG A 517 26.99 -4.04 19.00
CA ARG A 517 26.77 -4.76 17.75
C ARG A 517 26.87 -3.82 16.56
N ALA A 518 27.56 -4.25 15.52
CA ALA A 518 27.58 -3.64 14.20
C ALA A 518 26.48 -4.27 13.33
N LEU A 519 25.76 -3.45 12.57
CA LEU A 519 24.59 -3.85 11.78
C LEU A 519 24.82 -3.63 10.27
N ASP A 520 24.32 -4.54 9.43
CA ASP A 520 24.38 -4.42 7.96
C ASP A 520 23.40 -3.39 7.38
N GLY A 521 22.34 -3.06 8.11
CA GLY A 521 21.32 -2.08 7.73
C GLY A 521 20.94 -1.13 8.87
N LYS A 522 20.19 -0.08 8.53
CA LYS A 522 19.55 0.80 9.52
C LYS A 522 18.33 0.11 10.14
N VAL A 523 18.04 0.41 11.40
CA VAL A 523 16.72 0.15 12.00
C VAL A 523 15.84 1.37 11.76
N SER A 524 14.61 1.18 11.29
CA SER A 524 13.62 2.27 11.17
C SER A 524 12.59 2.20 12.29
N HIS A 525 12.16 3.35 12.80
CA HIS A 525 10.99 3.44 13.69
C HIS A 525 9.65 3.50 12.94
N SER A 526 9.65 3.89 11.65
CA SER A 526 8.43 3.97 10.82
C SER A 526 7.94 2.61 10.30
N GLU A 527 8.83 1.62 10.28
CA GLU A 527 8.54 0.25 9.85
C GLU A 527 8.90 -0.76 10.97
N PRO A 528 8.17 -0.78 12.10
CA PRO A 528 8.51 -1.63 13.26
C PRO A 528 8.32 -3.14 13.00
N THR A 529 7.78 -3.51 11.84
CA THR A 529 7.62 -4.88 11.34
C THR A 529 8.49 -5.14 10.09
N ALA A 530 9.49 -4.30 9.81
CA ALA A 530 10.48 -4.56 8.77
C ALA A 530 11.42 -5.70 9.17
N VAL A 531 12.02 -6.37 8.18
CA VAL A 531 13.04 -7.41 8.44
C VAL A 531 14.21 -6.77 9.20
N PRO A 532 14.58 -7.27 10.40
CA PRO A 532 15.61 -6.65 11.22
C PRO A 532 16.99 -6.78 10.55
N PRO A 533 17.86 -5.75 10.65
CA PRO A 533 19.22 -5.82 10.13
C PRO A 533 20.04 -6.87 10.90
N LYS A 534 20.97 -7.51 10.20
CA LYS A 534 21.80 -8.58 10.73
C LYS A 534 22.96 -8.00 11.52
N VAL A 535 23.29 -8.68 12.61
CA VAL A 535 24.53 -8.46 13.36
C VAL A 535 25.69 -9.01 12.54
N ILE A 536 26.58 -8.14 12.10
CA ILE A 536 27.77 -8.48 11.29
C ILE A 536 29.03 -8.62 12.14
N ALA A 537 29.11 -7.91 13.26
CA ALA A 537 30.13 -8.09 14.28
C ALA A 537 29.56 -7.68 15.64
N GLU A 538 30.07 -8.27 16.72
CA GLU A 538 29.72 -7.87 18.08
C GLU A 538 30.90 -8.07 19.03
N ALA A 539 30.90 -7.29 20.11
CA ALA A 539 31.88 -7.42 21.18
C ALA A 539 31.23 -7.03 22.52
N THR A 540 31.67 -7.71 23.58
CA THR A 540 31.24 -7.46 24.97
C THR A 540 32.47 -7.15 25.80
N TRP A 541 32.35 -6.18 26.71
CA TRP A 541 33.39 -5.82 27.67
C TRP A 541 32.82 -5.74 29.10
N LYS A 542 33.62 -6.16 30.09
CA LYS A 542 33.26 -5.94 31.50
C LYS A 542 33.34 -4.46 31.85
N VAL A 543 32.35 -3.96 32.59
CA VAL A 543 32.32 -2.62 33.19
C VAL A 543 32.95 -2.71 34.59
N PRO A 544 33.95 -1.88 34.92
CA PRO A 544 34.70 -2.05 36.16
C PRO A 544 33.92 -1.54 37.39
N GLY A 545 33.80 -2.40 38.40
CA GLY A 545 33.25 -2.06 39.71
C GLY A 545 31.73 -2.19 39.83
N LYS A 546 31.20 -1.65 40.93
CA LYS A 546 29.78 -1.68 41.31
C LYS A 546 29.19 -0.28 41.13
N LEU A 547 28.05 -0.19 40.43
CA LEU A 547 27.32 1.06 40.24
C LEU A 547 26.19 1.18 41.26
N GLU A 548 26.31 2.17 42.15
CA GLU A 548 25.27 2.56 43.08
C GLU A 548 24.03 3.15 42.35
N PRO A 549 22.85 3.21 43.01
CA PRO A 549 21.63 3.75 42.40
C PRO A 549 21.81 5.19 41.89
N GLN A 550 21.30 5.47 40.70
CA GLN A 550 21.43 6.75 39.98
C GLN A 550 22.88 7.21 39.70
N ALA A 551 23.86 6.30 39.77
CA ALA A 551 25.24 6.55 39.37
C ALA A 551 25.55 5.96 37.99
N GLY A 552 26.49 6.59 37.28
CA GLY A 552 27.05 6.07 36.03
C GLY A 552 28.55 6.28 35.90
N VAL A 553 29.15 5.46 35.04
CA VAL A 553 30.57 5.49 34.68
C VAL A 553 30.72 5.52 33.16
N ARG A 554 31.59 6.40 32.65
CA ARG A 554 31.89 6.47 31.21
C ARG A 554 32.99 5.46 30.88
N THR A 555 32.65 4.46 30.09
CA THR A 555 33.53 3.38 29.67
C THR A 555 34.14 3.66 28.29
N ARG A 556 35.38 3.19 28.08
CA ARG A 556 36.09 3.24 26.81
C ARG A 556 36.71 1.88 26.47
N ALA A 557 36.51 1.42 25.24
CA ALA A 557 36.95 0.12 24.74
C ALA A 557 37.34 0.19 23.24
N LYS A 558 37.97 -0.87 22.72
CA LYS A 558 38.34 -0.98 21.29
C LYS A 558 37.54 -2.09 20.62
N LEU A 559 36.69 -1.72 19.66
CA LEU A 559 35.97 -2.65 18.80
C LEU A 559 36.86 -3.06 17.63
N SER A 560 37.04 -4.37 17.45
CA SER A 560 37.72 -4.95 16.28
C SER A 560 36.68 -5.53 15.32
N LEU A 561 36.62 -4.99 14.10
CA LEU A 561 35.75 -5.45 13.03
C LEU A 561 36.54 -6.36 12.07
N PRO A 562 36.00 -7.52 11.66
CA PRO A 562 36.64 -8.38 10.67
C PRO A 562 36.86 -7.67 9.34
N ALA A 563 38.08 -7.71 8.80
CA ALA A 563 38.45 -6.98 7.57
C ALA A 563 37.75 -7.48 6.29
N SER A 564 37.03 -8.61 6.35
CA SER A 564 36.17 -9.14 5.28
C SER A 564 34.78 -8.52 5.24
N ILE A 565 34.41 -7.70 6.23
CA ILE A 565 33.09 -7.10 6.38
C ILE A 565 33.17 -5.63 5.95
N GLY A 566 32.17 -5.17 5.20
CA GLY A 566 32.05 -3.78 4.76
C GLY A 566 31.81 -2.79 5.90
N GLU A 567 31.78 -1.50 5.60
CA GLU A 567 31.41 -0.46 6.57
C GLU A 567 30.01 -0.77 7.17
N PRO A 568 29.89 -0.90 8.51
CA PRO A 568 28.58 -1.08 9.15
C PRO A 568 27.66 0.11 8.91
N ALA A 569 26.41 -0.16 8.54
CA ALA A 569 25.40 0.89 8.34
C ALA A 569 25.00 1.58 9.65
N MET A 570 25.13 0.87 10.78
CA MET A 570 24.80 1.37 12.11
C MET A 570 25.50 0.54 13.20
N PHE A 571 25.67 1.13 14.39
CA PHE A 571 26.09 0.44 15.62
C PHE A 571 25.01 0.57 16.71
N GLU A 572 24.66 -0.52 17.39
CA GLU A 572 23.81 -0.52 18.58
C GLU A 572 24.60 -0.91 19.84
N VAL A 573 24.15 -0.45 21.00
CA VAL A 573 24.79 -0.68 22.30
C VAL A 573 23.76 -1.11 23.33
N PHE A 574 24.16 -1.99 24.23
CA PHE A 574 23.40 -2.45 25.38
C PHE A 574 24.32 -2.49 26.60
N ALA A 575 23.77 -2.22 27.77
CA ALA A 575 24.44 -2.47 29.03
C ALA A 575 23.44 -3.13 29.99
N ASP A 576 23.87 -4.20 30.64
CA ASP A 576 23.10 -4.99 31.62
C ASP A 576 24.12 -5.74 32.50
N ARG A 577 23.66 -6.66 33.35
CA ARG A 577 24.54 -7.69 33.93
C ARG A 577 25.16 -8.56 32.82
N GLU A 578 26.42 -8.93 32.99
CA GLU A 578 27.20 -9.73 32.03
C GLU A 578 26.54 -11.07 31.69
N ASP A 579 25.89 -11.72 32.66
CA ASP A 579 25.18 -12.99 32.49
C ASP A 579 23.78 -12.87 31.85
N LEU A 580 23.27 -11.64 31.70
CA LEU A 580 22.00 -11.33 31.04
C LEU A 580 22.19 -10.73 29.64
N LEU A 581 23.43 -10.53 29.20
CA LEU A 581 23.71 -10.00 27.87
C LEU A 581 23.40 -11.04 26.77
N PRO A 582 22.81 -10.59 25.64
CA PRO A 582 22.28 -11.44 24.57
C PRO A 582 23.33 -11.77 23.50
#